data_AF-A0AAU4QI17-F1
#
_entry.id   AF-A0AAU4QI17-F1
#
_cell.length_a   1.000
_cell.length_b   1.000
_cell.length_c   1.000
_cell.angle_alpha   90.00
_cell.angle_beta   90.00
_cell.angle_gamma   90.00
#
_symmetry.space_group_name_H-M   'P 1'
#
loop_
_entity.id
_entity.type
_entity.pdbx_description
1 polymer ?
#
loop_
_entity_poly.entity_id
_entity_poly.type
_entity_poly.pdbx_seq_one_letter_code
_entity_poly.pdbx_strand_id
1 'polypeptide(L)'
;MPNRDDYSTGARIREQRKLARLTQRELADRIPYSYGLLNSVECGLRPATSDFVAAVAHALKIDVTTLTGQPYVTELQRDRLAELLRPIREALDLYDLGVNPDLSTRPTPALIKEADRLCSEVRATHLRNAARALPGTIAELTHTAWAQPSTELWQALASTYRTAHDITVKLGYYDLSAVALDRMAWAAERASDPCLGAVRQYMRALVYFREGEYTIGQRLISSGHCIVGAADPTREALAVTGQLHLGASVIAARARQTSTVVDHISEARQIATRIGDASDVHWLSFGPTNVALHRMSAAVEMRHYDARGRQTSTTGAPWTLTYSAAAHCSAYHPSMLKSWTLPPAPRTGRCRWNRPQCCAGLSSSAV
;
A
#
# COMPACT_ATOMS: atom_id res chain seq x y z
N MET A 1 -39.89 -4.17 10.00
CA MET A 1 -39.20 -3.36 8.97
C MET A 1 -38.17 -4.25 8.31
N PRO A 2 -38.06 -4.30 6.96
CA PRO A 2 -37.12 -5.21 6.33
C PRO A 2 -35.67 -4.74 6.57
N ASN A 3 -34.80 -5.73 6.75
CA ASN A 3 -33.40 -5.63 7.17
C ASN A 3 -32.56 -4.82 6.15
N ARG A 4 -31.72 -3.88 6.61
CA ARG A 4 -30.92 -2.96 5.77
C ARG A 4 -29.62 -3.59 5.19
N ASP A 5 -29.41 -4.89 5.38
CA ASP A 5 -28.08 -5.51 5.30
C ASP A 5 -27.70 -6.17 3.96
N ASP A 6 -28.44 -5.99 2.86
CA ASP A 6 -28.02 -6.50 1.54
C ASP A 6 -28.29 -5.50 0.39
N TYR A 7 -27.64 -4.34 0.44
CA TYR A 7 -27.59 -3.44 -0.72
C TYR A 7 -26.63 -4.01 -1.78
N SER A 8 -27.15 -4.51 -2.88
CA SER A 8 -26.36 -4.89 -4.06
C SER A 8 -25.67 -3.67 -4.69
N THR A 9 -24.58 -3.86 -5.44
CA THR A 9 -23.91 -2.79 -6.20
C THR A 9 -24.90 -1.98 -7.05
N GLY A 10 -25.89 -2.64 -7.66
CA GLY A 10 -26.96 -1.98 -8.42
C GLY A 10 -27.85 -1.09 -7.56
N ALA A 11 -28.13 -1.47 -6.32
CA ALA A 11 -28.92 -0.66 -5.40
C ALA A 11 -28.15 0.61 -4.97
N ARG A 12 -26.82 0.52 -4.76
CA ARG A 12 -25.96 1.68 -4.49
C ARG A 12 -25.87 2.63 -5.69
N ILE A 13 -25.77 2.08 -6.91
CA ILE A 13 -25.83 2.87 -8.16
C ILE A 13 -27.14 3.65 -8.24
N ARG A 14 -28.27 2.99 -7.98
CA ARG A 14 -29.59 3.62 -7.97
C ARG A 14 -29.70 4.76 -6.95
N GLU A 15 -29.14 4.56 -5.77
CA GLU A 15 -29.11 5.56 -4.70
C GLU A 15 -28.28 6.79 -5.10
N GLN A 16 -27.03 6.58 -5.52
CA GLN A 16 -26.13 7.67 -5.92
C GLN A 16 -26.66 8.43 -7.13
N ARG A 17 -27.29 7.75 -8.09
CA ARG A 17 -28.00 8.39 -9.21
C ARG A 17 -29.11 9.33 -8.73
N LYS A 18 -29.90 8.91 -7.73
CA LYS A 18 -30.96 9.73 -7.15
C LYS A 18 -30.40 10.93 -6.39
N LEU A 19 -29.31 10.75 -5.64
CA LEU A 19 -28.62 11.85 -4.96
C LEU A 19 -28.08 12.89 -5.95
N ALA A 20 -27.59 12.45 -7.11
CA ALA A 20 -27.21 13.29 -8.22
C ALA A 20 -28.40 13.88 -9.02
N ARG A 21 -29.64 13.59 -8.60
CA ARG A 21 -30.90 14.03 -9.24
C ARG A 21 -31.03 13.64 -10.71
N LEU A 22 -30.49 12.48 -11.10
CA LEU A 22 -30.59 11.96 -12.46
C LEU A 22 -31.66 10.88 -12.59
N THR A 23 -32.36 10.87 -13.71
CA THR A 23 -33.16 9.74 -14.18
C THR A 23 -32.25 8.62 -14.72
N GLN A 24 -32.77 7.40 -14.86
CA GLN A 24 -32.00 6.30 -15.45
C GLN A 24 -31.60 6.61 -16.91
N ARG A 25 -32.43 7.32 -17.68
CA ARG A 25 -32.09 7.73 -19.05
C ARG A 25 -30.94 8.73 -19.04
N GLU A 26 -31.01 9.77 -18.21
CA GLU A 26 -29.94 10.77 -18.14
C GLU A 26 -28.61 10.20 -17.65
N LEU A 27 -28.62 9.18 -16.77
CA LEU A 27 -27.38 8.48 -16.41
C LEU A 27 -26.90 7.58 -17.55
N ALA A 28 -27.80 6.88 -18.24
CA ALA A 28 -27.45 6.04 -19.39
C ALA A 28 -26.80 6.85 -20.52
N ASP A 29 -27.27 8.09 -20.76
CA ASP A 29 -26.71 9.00 -21.76
C ASP A 29 -25.29 9.49 -21.39
N ARG A 30 -24.84 9.31 -20.14
CA ARG A 30 -23.53 9.74 -19.62
C ARG A 30 -22.51 8.62 -19.50
N ILE A 31 -22.89 7.38 -19.78
CA ILE A 31 -22.03 6.20 -19.67
C ILE A 31 -21.99 5.45 -21.02
N PRO A 32 -20.92 4.71 -21.34
CA PRO A 32 -20.80 3.97 -22.60
C PRO A 32 -21.65 2.69 -22.63
N TYR A 33 -22.74 2.63 -21.86
CA TYR A 33 -23.58 1.45 -21.65
C TYR A 33 -25.06 1.76 -21.86
N SER A 34 -25.81 0.77 -22.33
CA SER A 34 -27.23 0.96 -22.66
C SER A 34 -28.11 1.14 -21.41
N TYR A 35 -29.20 1.88 -21.58
CA TYR A 35 -30.26 2.01 -20.58
C TYR A 35 -30.76 0.65 -20.06
N GLY A 36 -30.91 -0.33 -20.95
CA GLY A 36 -31.37 -1.68 -20.59
C GLY A 36 -30.39 -2.39 -19.64
N LEU A 37 -29.08 -2.19 -19.83
CA LEU A 37 -28.07 -2.73 -18.91
C LEU A 37 -28.12 -2.01 -17.55
N LEU A 38 -28.20 -0.68 -17.54
CA LEU A 38 -28.34 0.10 -16.31
C LEU A 38 -29.58 -0.31 -15.50
N ASN A 39 -30.74 -0.45 -16.18
CA ASN A 39 -31.97 -0.89 -15.53
C ASN A 39 -31.85 -2.31 -14.97
N SER A 40 -31.25 -3.24 -15.74
CA SER A 40 -31.05 -4.61 -15.29
C SER A 40 -30.12 -4.69 -14.08
N VAL A 41 -29.09 -3.83 -14.02
CA VAL A 41 -28.17 -3.74 -12.90
C VAL A 41 -28.85 -3.11 -11.68
N GLU A 42 -29.52 -1.96 -11.82
CA GLU A 42 -30.22 -1.30 -10.70
C GLU A 42 -31.35 -2.14 -10.11
N CYS A 43 -31.99 -2.99 -10.91
CA CYS A 43 -33.03 -3.93 -10.45
C CYS A 43 -32.45 -5.25 -9.91
N GLY A 44 -31.12 -5.45 -9.94
CA GLY A 44 -30.49 -6.68 -9.47
C GLY A 44 -30.64 -7.89 -10.39
N LEU A 45 -31.15 -7.71 -11.61
CA LEU A 45 -31.33 -8.76 -12.62
C LEU A 45 -30.01 -9.17 -13.29
N ARG A 46 -29.00 -8.29 -13.26
CA ARG A 46 -27.63 -8.57 -13.71
C ARG A 46 -26.61 -8.03 -12.72
N PRO A 47 -25.51 -8.77 -12.46
CA PRO A 47 -24.40 -8.24 -11.68
C PRO A 47 -23.69 -7.11 -12.45
N ALA A 48 -23.23 -6.10 -11.71
CA ALA A 48 -22.43 -5.01 -12.28
C ALA A 48 -20.98 -5.48 -12.50
N THR A 49 -20.45 -5.32 -13.71
CA THR A 49 -19.02 -5.55 -13.98
C THR A 49 -18.17 -4.40 -13.43
N SER A 50 -16.88 -4.63 -13.19
CA SER A 50 -15.94 -3.59 -12.70
C SER A 50 -15.97 -2.33 -13.56
N ASP A 51 -16.00 -2.51 -14.88
CA ASP A 51 -15.90 -1.42 -15.85
C ASP A 51 -17.20 -0.63 -15.92
N PHE A 52 -18.33 -1.31 -15.76
CA PHE A 52 -19.63 -0.65 -15.61
C PHE A 52 -19.64 0.21 -14.35
N VAL A 53 -19.16 -0.32 -13.22
CA VAL A 53 -19.10 0.43 -11.96
C VAL A 53 -18.15 1.63 -12.07
N ALA A 54 -16.98 1.46 -12.70
CA ALA A 54 -16.03 2.55 -12.94
C ALA A 54 -16.62 3.66 -13.83
N ALA A 55 -17.31 3.28 -14.91
CA ALA A 55 -17.96 4.25 -15.79
C ALA A 55 -19.07 5.04 -15.08
N VAL A 56 -19.86 4.36 -14.24
CA VAL A 56 -20.90 5.02 -13.43
C VAL A 56 -20.27 5.93 -12.36
N ALA A 57 -19.23 5.48 -11.66
CA ALA A 57 -18.50 6.28 -10.68
C ALA A 57 -17.95 7.57 -11.31
N HIS A 58 -17.33 7.45 -12.48
CA HIS A 58 -16.84 8.57 -13.27
C HIS A 58 -17.96 9.53 -13.69
N ALA A 59 -19.08 9.01 -14.23
CA ALA A 59 -20.22 9.84 -14.65
C ALA A 59 -20.89 10.59 -13.48
N LEU A 60 -20.88 10.00 -12.28
CA LEU A 60 -21.42 10.59 -11.06
C LEU A 60 -20.39 11.42 -10.27
N LYS A 61 -19.12 11.41 -10.68
CA LYS A 61 -18.00 12.08 -10.01
C LYS A 61 -17.84 11.64 -8.54
N ILE A 62 -17.93 10.34 -8.29
CA ILE A 62 -17.76 9.73 -6.96
C ILE A 62 -16.69 8.64 -7.01
N ASP A 63 -16.11 8.31 -5.85
CA ASP A 63 -15.16 7.21 -5.77
C ASP A 63 -15.85 5.86 -6.00
N VAL A 64 -15.17 4.95 -6.73
CA VAL A 64 -15.71 3.62 -7.09
C VAL A 64 -16.05 2.76 -5.87
N THR A 65 -15.37 2.96 -4.74
CA THR A 65 -15.63 2.26 -3.46
C THR A 65 -17.02 2.58 -2.90
N THR A 66 -17.56 3.76 -3.21
CA THR A 66 -18.93 4.16 -2.86
C THR A 66 -19.96 3.23 -3.50
N LEU A 67 -19.69 2.73 -4.71
CA LEU A 67 -20.60 1.88 -5.47
C LEU A 67 -20.36 0.39 -5.21
N THR A 68 -19.11 -0.04 -5.04
CA THR A 68 -18.77 -1.45 -4.77
C THR A 68 -19.06 -1.86 -3.33
N GLY A 69 -19.30 -0.91 -2.43
CA GLY A 69 -19.57 -1.20 -1.02
C GLY A 69 -18.41 -1.92 -0.34
N GLN A 70 -17.19 -1.77 -0.87
CA GLN A 70 -15.99 -2.35 -0.30
C GLN A 70 -15.13 -1.27 0.37
N PRO A 71 -14.78 -1.48 1.65
CA PRO A 71 -15.18 -2.61 2.50
C PRO A 71 -16.65 -2.47 2.97
N TYR A 72 -17.34 -3.59 3.22
CA TYR A 72 -18.58 -3.60 4.02
C TYR A 72 -18.21 -3.02 5.38
N VAL A 73 -18.64 -1.79 5.67
CA VAL A 73 -18.43 -1.18 6.98
C VAL A 73 -19.82 -0.81 7.51
N THR A 74 -20.35 -1.63 8.42
CA THR A 74 -21.49 -1.23 9.24
C THR A 74 -21.12 0.06 10.00
N GLU A 75 -22.09 0.89 10.41
CA GLU A 75 -21.79 2.11 11.19
C GLU A 75 -20.89 1.80 12.40
N LEU A 76 -21.17 0.69 13.08
CA LEU A 76 -20.35 0.16 14.19
C LEU A 76 -18.90 -0.17 13.80
N GLN A 77 -18.67 -0.66 12.57
CA GLN A 77 -17.32 -0.91 12.06
C GLN A 77 -16.62 0.40 11.65
N ARG A 78 -17.36 1.43 11.22
CA ARG A 78 -16.79 2.76 10.92
C ARG A 78 -16.29 3.40 12.19
N ASP A 79 -17.08 3.35 13.26
CA ASP A 79 -16.71 3.89 14.56
C ASP A 79 -15.45 3.19 15.11
N ARG A 80 -15.39 1.85 15.03
CA ARG A 80 -14.18 1.10 15.44
C ARG A 80 -12.93 1.45 14.63
N LEU A 81 -13.09 1.70 13.33
CA LEU A 81 -11.96 2.12 12.48
C LEU A 81 -11.55 3.56 12.79
N ALA A 82 -12.51 4.45 13.04
CA ALA A 82 -12.24 5.83 13.44
C ALA A 82 -11.51 5.88 14.79
N GLU A 83 -11.93 5.07 15.77
CA GLU A 83 -11.26 4.90 17.06
C GLU A 83 -9.82 4.39 16.90
N LEU A 84 -9.59 3.44 15.99
CA LEU A 84 -8.24 2.92 15.71
C LEU A 84 -7.33 3.96 15.07
N LEU A 85 -7.88 4.82 14.20
CA LEU A 85 -7.12 5.79 13.41
C LEU A 85 -6.93 7.14 14.10
N ARG A 86 -7.79 7.49 15.06
CA ARG A 86 -7.70 8.75 15.79
C ARG A 86 -6.32 8.95 16.45
N PRO A 87 -5.74 7.98 17.18
CA PRO A 87 -4.38 8.12 17.72
C PRO A 87 -3.31 8.30 16.66
N ILE A 88 -3.46 7.67 15.48
CA ILE A 88 -2.51 7.85 14.37
C ILE A 88 -2.59 9.28 13.84
N ARG A 89 -3.81 9.83 13.68
CA ARG A 89 -4.00 11.22 13.27
C ARG A 89 -3.35 12.19 14.24
N GLU A 90 -3.63 12.03 15.54
CA GLU A 90 -3.05 12.86 16.60
C GLU A 90 -1.52 12.79 16.61
N ALA A 91 -0.93 11.60 16.38
CA ALA A 91 0.52 11.44 16.31
C ALA A 91 1.16 12.10 15.06
N LEU A 92 0.46 12.11 13.92
CA LEU A 92 0.93 12.79 12.69
C LEU A 92 0.99 14.32 12.84
N ASP A 93 0.23 14.89 13.77
CA ASP A 93 0.21 16.32 14.06
C ASP A 93 1.33 16.76 15.04
N LEU A 94 2.10 15.82 15.60
CA LEU A 94 3.21 16.14 16.51
C LEU A 94 4.48 16.65 15.81
N TYR A 95 4.59 16.42 14.50
CA TYR A 95 5.84 16.51 13.73
C TYR A 95 6.58 17.85 13.89
N ASP A 96 5.87 18.98 13.99
CA ASP A 96 6.41 20.33 14.05
C ASP A 96 6.31 21.02 15.43
N LEU A 97 5.93 20.28 16.48
CA LEU A 97 5.71 20.82 17.82
C LEU A 97 6.96 20.83 18.72
N GLY A 98 8.09 20.33 18.22
CA GLY A 98 9.34 20.28 18.97
C GLY A 98 9.39 19.20 20.05
N VAL A 99 10.17 19.45 21.10
CA VAL A 99 10.39 18.52 22.21
C VAL A 99 9.19 18.54 23.16
N ASN A 100 8.65 17.36 23.50
CA ASN A 100 7.65 17.21 24.56
C ASN A 100 8.32 16.85 25.89
N PRO A 101 8.39 17.77 26.89
CA PRO A 101 9.10 17.53 28.14
C PRO A 101 8.46 16.45 29.04
N ASP A 102 7.17 16.17 28.86
CA ASP A 102 6.44 15.19 29.67
C ASP A 102 6.55 13.76 29.12
N LEU A 103 7.20 13.58 27.97
CA LEU A 103 7.34 12.29 27.30
C LEU A 103 8.63 11.59 27.71
N SER A 104 8.51 10.40 28.30
CA SER A 104 9.64 9.49 28.48
C SER A 104 9.84 8.65 27.21
N THR A 105 11.06 8.63 26.68
CA THR A 105 11.39 7.89 25.45
C THR A 105 12.25 6.65 25.73
N ARG A 106 12.04 5.58 24.96
CA ARG A 106 12.98 4.46 24.89
C ARG A 106 14.33 4.90 24.30
N PRO A 107 15.43 4.15 24.54
CA PRO A 107 16.71 4.43 23.91
C PRO A 107 16.63 4.41 22.37
N THR A 108 17.39 5.27 21.70
CA THR A 108 17.41 5.40 20.22
C THR A 108 17.47 4.07 19.47
N PRO A 109 18.37 3.12 19.81
CA PRO A 109 18.43 1.84 19.08
C PRO A 109 17.14 1.02 19.18
N ALA A 110 16.42 1.13 20.31
CA ALA A 110 15.15 0.45 20.50
C ALA A 110 14.03 1.10 19.67
N LEU A 111 14.05 2.42 19.51
CA LEU A 111 13.09 3.15 18.69
C LEU A 111 13.24 2.83 17.19
N ILE A 112 14.48 2.85 16.68
CA ILE A 112 14.77 2.49 15.29
C ILE A 112 14.31 1.06 15.00
N LYS A 113 14.66 0.12 15.90
CA LYS A 113 14.22 -1.28 15.79
C LYS A 113 12.70 -1.44 15.83
N GLU A 114 12.00 -0.65 16.65
CA GLU A 114 10.53 -0.68 16.71
C GLU A 114 9.92 -0.13 15.41
N ALA A 115 10.47 0.93 14.81
CA ALA A 115 10.02 1.43 13.52
C ALA A 115 10.09 0.34 12.43
N ASP A 116 11.20 -0.38 12.36
CA ASP A 116 11.36 -1.51 11.43
C ASP A 116 10.39 -2.65 11.72
N ARG A 117 10.20 -2.99 13.00
CA ARG A 117 9.24 -4.02 13.42
C ARG A 117 7.81 -3.65 13.00
N LEU A 118 7.38 -2.41 13.17
CA LEU A 118 6.04 -1.96 12.81
C LEU A 118 5.78 -2.10 11.30
N CYS A 119 6.76 -1.77 10.47
CA CYS A 119 6.66 -1.99 9.03
C CYS A 119 6.53 -3.48 8.69
N SER A 120 7.30 -4.34 9.37
CA SER A 120 7.20 -5.79 9.26
C SER A 120 5.82 -6.34 9.67
N GLU A 121 5.23 -5.85 10.77
CA GLU A 121 3.88 -6.25 11.22
C GLU A 121 2.81 -5.91 10.17
N VAL A 122 2.89 -4.74 9.53
CA VAL A 122 1.96 -4.37 8.44
C VAL A 122 2.09 -5.31 7.25
N ARG A 123 3.32 -5.71 6.90
CA ARG A 123 3.56 -6.70 5.86
C ARG A 123 3.01 -8.06 6.24
N ALA A 124 3.24 -8.49 7.48
CA ALA A 124 2.67 -9.68 8.14
C ALA A 124 1.14 -9.67 8.28
N THR A 125 0.44 -8.67 7.73
CA THR A 125 -1.02 -8.48 7.82
C THR A 125 -1.54 -8.33 9.26
N HIS A 126 -0.65 -8.01 10.20
CA HIS A 126 -0.99 -7.73 11.60
C HIS A 126 -1.32 -6.24 11.79
N LEU A 127 -2.21 -5.69 10.95
CA LEU A 127 -2.49 -4.25 10.89
C LEU A 127 -2.94 -3.67 12.24
N ARG A 128 -3.76 -4.40 13.00
CA ARG A 128 -4.26 -3.92 14.30
C ARG A 128 -3.14 -3.77 15.33
N ASN A 129 -2.15 -4.65 15.33
CA ASN A 129 -1.02 -4.56 16.26
C ASN A 129 -0.16 -3.35 15.92
N ALA A 130 0.18 -3.19 14.63
CA ALA A 130 0.93 -2.04 14.16
C ALA A 130 0.18 -0.73 14.44
N ALA A 131 -1.11 -0.64 14.12
CA ALA A 131 -1.92 0.57 14.33
C ALA A 131 -2.03 1.00 15.79
N ARG A 132 -1.99 0.05 16.75
CA ARG A 132 -2.03 0.36 18.19
C ARG A 132 -0.69 0.88 18.72
N ALA A 133 0.42 0.33 18.24
CA ALA A 133 1.76 0.69 18.74
C ALA A 133 2.35 1.92 18.03
N LEU A 134 2.01 2.13 16.77
CA LEU A 134 2.56 3.17 15.91
C LEU A 134 2.48 4.60 16.48
N PRO A 135 1.34 5.06 17.06
CA PRO A 135 1.24 6.42 17.60
C PRO A 135 2.30 6.74 18.67
N GLY A 136 2.52 5.81 19.60
CA GLY A 136 3.52 5.97 20.65
C GLY A 136 4.94 6.01 20.08
N THR A 137 5.24 5.15 19.11
CA THR A 137 6.55 5.17 18.44
C THR A 137 6.78 6.46 17.65
N ILE A 138 5.77 6.99 16.96
CA ILE A 138 5.85 8.31 16.29
C ILE A 138 6.13 9.41 17.31
N ALA A 139 5.41 9.44 18.44
CA ALA A 139 5.59 10.46 19.47
C ALA A 139 7.01 10.42 20.06
N GLU A 140 7.49 9.23 20.43
CA GLU A 140 8.85 9.05 20.96
C GLU A 140 9.93 9.44 19.94
N LEU A 141 9.82 8.94 18.70
CA LEU A 141 10.79 9.30 17.64
C LEU A 141 10.77 10.80 17.32
N THR A 142 9.61 11.44 17.31
CA THR A 142 9.48 12.88 17.08
C THR A 142 10.21 13.65 18.18
N HIS A 143 9.92 13.36 19.46
CA HIS A 143 10.62 13.97 20.59
C HIS A 143 12.13 13.75 20.49
N THR A 144 12.57 12.51 20.28
CA THR A 144 13.99 12.16 20.26
C THR A 144 14.71 12.81 19.08
N ALA A 145 14.12 12.86 17.88
CA ALA A 145 14.71 13.50 16.71
C ALA A 145 14.85 15.03 16.88
N TRP A 146 13.92 15.67 17.60
CA TRP A 146 14.03 17.09 17.95
C TRP A 146 15.11 17.34 19.01
N ALA A 147 15.19 16.50 20.05
CA ALA A 147 16.14 16.68 21.14
C ALA A 147 17.59 16.36 20.76
N GLN A 148 17.79 15.36 19.89
CA GLN A 148 19.10 14.88 19.45
C GLN A 148 19.07 14.48 17.97
N PRO A 149 19.01 15.47 17.06
CA PRO A 149 18.82 15.21 15.63
C PRO A 149 19.97 14.38 15.05
N SER A 150 19.60 13.30 14.36
CA SER A 150 20.50 12.49 13.55
C SER A 150 19.79 12.00 12.30
N THR A 151 20.53 11.71 11.23
CA THR A 151 19.97 11.17 9.99
C THR A 151 19.18 9.89 10.25
N GLU A 152 19.70 8.98 11.08
CA GLU A 152 19.07 7.69 11.40
C GLU A 152 17.73 7.86 12.13
N LEU A 153 17.63 8.83 13.05
CA LEU A 153 16.38 9.13 13.75
C LEU A 153 15.33 9.70 12.80
N TRP A 154 15.72 10.61 11.91
CA TRP A 154 14.82 11.16 10.90
C TRP A 154 14.39 10.10 9.88
N GLN A 155 15.28 9.19 9.48
CA GLN A 155 14.96 8.04 8.63
C GLN A 155 13.97 7.08 9.33
N ALA A 156 14.20 6.76 10.60
CA ALA A 156 13.27 5.92 11.38
C ALA A 156 11.90 6.59 11.53
N LEU A 157 11.86 7.91 11.77
CA LEU A 157 10.61 8.66 11.81
C LEU A 157 9.89 8.62 10.44
N ALA A 158 10.61 8.84 9.33
CA ALA A 158 10.04 8.68 7.99
C ALA A 158 9.49 7.26 7.74
N SER A 159 10.15 6.21 8.24
CA SER A 159 9.68 4.82 8.17
C SER A 159 8.37 4.60 8.95
N THR A 160 8.19 5.26 10.09
CA THR A 160 6.91 5.22 10.82
C THR A 160 5.79 5.96 10.09
N TYR A 161 6.07 7.10 9.45
CA TYR A 161 5.09 7.78 8.59
C TYR A 161 4.70 6.96 7.36
N ARG A 162 5.66 6.27 6.75
CA ARG A 162 5.37 5.27 5.72
C ARG A 162 4.47 4.15 6.25
N THR A 163 4.72 3.65 7.46
CA THR A 163 3.87 2.63 8.09
C THR A 163 2.45 3.16 8.32
N ALA A 164 2.29 4.43 8.72
CA ALA A 164 0.98 5.09 8.81
C ALA A 164 0.29 5.15 7.44
N HIS A 165 1.03 5.48 6.37
CA HIS A 165 0.54 5.42 5.00
C HIS A 165 0.04 4.01 4.64
N ASP A 166 0.84 2.97 4.87
CA ASP A 166 0.46 1.59 4.53
C ASP A 166 -0.81 1.14 5.28
N ILE A 167 -0.94 1.47 6.57
CA ILE A 167 -2.13 1.17 7.38
C ILE A 167 -3.36 1.90 6.82
N THR A 168 -3.25 3.21 6.60
CA THR A 168 -4.37 4.05 6.17
C THR A 168 -4.86 3.71 4.77
N VAL A 169 -3.95 3.41 3.83
CA VAL A 169 -4.31 2.88 2.50
C VAL A 169 -5.07 1.57 2.62
N LYS A 170 -4.58 0.62 3.41
CA LYS A 170 -5.22 -0.70 3.57
C LYS A 170 -6.58 -0.62 4.26
N LEU A 171 -6.82 0.42 5.06
CA LEU A 171 -8.11 0.68 5.71
C LEU A 171 -9.03 1.62 4.90
N GLY A 172 -8.57 2.14 3.75
CA GLY A 172 -9.36 3.01 2.86
C GLY A 172 -9.40 4.49 3.26
N TYR A 173 -8.50 4.95 4.13
CA TYR A 173 -8.43 6.36 4.58
C TYR A 173 -7.38 7.13 3.79
N TYR A 174 -7.64 7.37 2.50
CA TYR A 174 -6.67 7.97 1.57
C TYR A 174 -6.28 9.41 1.91
N ASP A 175 -7.19 10.21 2.47
CA ASP A 175 -6.85 11.57 2.90
C ASP A 175 -5.79 11.55 4.01
N LEU A 176 -5.94 10.65 4.99
CA LEU A 176 -4.96 10.50 6.06
C LEU A 176 -3.65 9.86 5.55
N SER A 177 -3.74 9.00 4.56
CA SER A 177 -2.60 8.43 3.84
C SER A 177 -1.77 9.51 3.13
N ALA A 178 -2.41 10.50 2.52
CA ALA A 178 -1.73 11.64 1.90
C ALA A 178 -1.00 12.47 2.96
N VAL A 179 -1.65 12.77 4.09
CA VAL A 179 -1.01 13.47 5.23
C VAL A 179 0.21 12.70 5.72
N ALA A 180 0.11 11.38 5.89
CA ALA A 180 1.24 10.55 6.29
C ALA A 180 2.42 10.64 5.31
N LEU A 181 2.18 10.67 3.99
CA LEU A 181 3.23 10.87 3.00
C LEU A 181 3.84 12.28 3.05
N ASP A 182 3.06 13.30 3.39
CA ASP A 182 3.60 14.65 3.59
C ASP A 182 4.51 14.71 4.82
N ARG A 183 4.14 14.02 5.91
CA ARG A 183 5.02 13.86 7.08
C ARG A 183 6.28 13.05 6.76
N MET A 184 6.15 12.02 5.93
CA MET A 184 7.31 11.27 5.42
C MET A 184 8.28 12.18 4.64
N ALA A 185 7.77 13.07 3.77
CA ALA A 185 8.61 14.05 3.06
C ALA A 185 9.37 14.96 4.02
N TRP A 186 8.66 15.53 4.99
CA TRP A 186 9.22 16.44 5.97
C TRP A 186 10.35 15.81 6.79
N ALA A 187 10.20 14.52 7.15
CA ALA A 187 11.25 13.76 7.85
C ALA A 187 12.42 13.39 6.92
N ALA A 188 12.14 13.01 5.67
CA ALA A 188 13.17 12.70 4.67
C ALA A 188 14.06 13.91 4.34
N GLU A 189 13.48 15.11 4.27
CA GLU A 189 14.24 16.36 4.09
C GLU A 189 15.20 16.61 5.26
N ARG A 190 14.78 16.36 6.51
CA ARG A 190 15.64 16.48 7.70
C ARG A 190 16.69 15.40 7.79
N ALA A 191 16.40 14.20 7.30
CA ALA A 191 17.38 13.15 7.11
C ALA A 191 18.41 13.50 6.02
N SER A 192 18.11 14.48 5.15
CA SER A 192 18.84 14.71 3.89
C SER A 192 18.94 13.43 3.05
N ASP A 193 17.84 12.65 3.01
CA ASP A 193 17.79 11.34 2.39
C ASP A 193 16.99 11.38 1.07
N PRO A 194 17.68 11.41 -0.09
CA PRO A 194 17.02 11.44 -1.40
C PRO A 194 16.30 10.13 -1.73
N CYS A 195 16.75 8.99 -1.19
CA CYS A 195 16.11 7.70 -1.42
C CYS A 195 14.70 7.68 -0.80
N LEU A 196 14.55 8.17 0.43
CA LEU A 196 13.23 8.32 1.05
C LEU A 196 12.33 9.32 0.31
N GLY A 197 12.91 10.44 -0.15
CA GLY A 197 12.19 11.41 -0.99
C GLY A 197 11.64 10.80 -2.28
N ALA A 198 12.44 9.96 -2.94
CA ALA A 198 12.04 9.23 -4.15
C ALA A 198 11.01 8.12 -3.86
N VAL A 199 11.15 7.38 -2.75
CA VAL A 199 10.15 6.38 -2.31
C VAL A 199 8.80 7.04 -2.06
N ARG A 200 8.76 8.24 -1.46
CA ARG A 200 7.51 8.99 -1.31
C ARG A 200 6.86 9.27 -2.67
N GLN A 201 7.61 9.70 -3.67
CA GLN A 201 7.02 9.96 -5.00
C GLN A 201 6.49 8.69 -5.66
N TYR A 202 7.21 7.57 -5.50
CA TYR A 202 6.72 6.26 -5.91
C TYR A 202 5.37 5.92 -5.25
N MET A 203 5.24 6.10 -3.94
CA MET A 203 3.99 5.84 -3.21
C MET A 203 2.85 6.75 -3.67
N ARG A 204 3.10 8.05 -3.88
CA ARG A 204 2.11 8.99 -4.42
C ARG A 204 1.66 8.59 -5.81
N ALA A 205 2.59 8.19 -6.69
CA ALA A 205 2.27 7.77 -8.05
C ALA A 205 1.34 6.54 -8.07
N LEU A 206 1.50 5.64 -7.10
CA LEU A 206 0.63 4.50 -6.93
C LEU A 206 -0.76 4.85 -6.36
N VAL A 207 -1.07 6.09 -5.99
CA VAL A 207 -2.48 6.46 -5.72
C VAL A 207 -3.21 6.72 -7.04
N TYR A 208 -2.57 7.46 -7.94
CA TYR A 208 -3.14 7.87 -9.22
C TYR A 208 -3.38 6.74 -10.24
N PHE A 209 -2.86 5.52 -9.97
CA PHE A 209 -3.26 4.37 -10.80
C PHE A 209 -4.78 4.10 -10.71
N ARG A 210 -5.42 4.47 -9.58
CA ARG A 210 -6.83 4.16 -9.28
C ARG A 210 -7.81 5.13 -9.95
N GLU A 211 -7.37 6.35 -10.21
CA GLU A 211 -8.22 7.46 -10.66
C GLU A 211 -8.19 7.68 -12.18
N GLY A 212 -7.37 6.92 -12.92
CA GLY A 212 -7.22 7.07 -14.38
C GLY A 212 -6.29 8.22 -14.80
N GLU A 213 -5.75 8.97 -13.84
CA GLU A 213 -4.86 10.12 -14.04
C GLU A 213 -3.39 9.69 -14.20
N TYR A 214 -3.11 8.95 -15.27
CA TYR A 214 -1.78 8.36 -15.53
C TYR A 214 -0.68 9.41 -15.74
N THR A 215 -1.03 10.61 -16.21
CA THR A 215 -0.08 11.71 -16.46
C THR A 215 0.52 12.23 -15.17
N ILE A 216 -0.29 12.38 -14.11
CA ILE A 216 0.17 12.79 -12.78
C ILE A 216 1.09 11.70 -12.21
N GLY A 217 0.67 10.43 -12.30
CA GLY A 217 1.49 9.30 -11.88
C GLY A 217 2.86 9.27 -12.55
N GLN A 218 2.92 9.46 -13.88
CA GLN A 218 4.18 9.52 -14.63
C GLN A 218 5.08 10.67 -14.14
N ARG A 219 4.53 11.88 -13.96
CA ARG A 219 5.28 13.04 -13.46
C ARG A 219 5.85 12.82 -12.07
N LEU A 220 5.11 12.13 -11.19
CA LEU A 220 5.57 11.77 -9.86
C LEU A 220 6.74 10.79 -9.93
N ILE A 221 6.66 9.74 -10.76
CA ILE A 221 7.78 8.82 -10.96
C ILE A 221 9.01 9.53 -11.54
N SER A 222 8.83 10.40 -12.55
CA SER A 222 9.94 11.20 -13.09
C SER A 222 10.57 12.09 -12.03
N SER A 223 9.77 12.73 -11.17
CA SER A 223 10.28 13.50 -10.02
C SER A 223 11.08 12.62 -9.06
N GLY A 224 10.62 11.40 -8.77
CA GLY A 224 11.38 10.43 -7.98
C GLY A 224 12.74 10.09 -8.59
N HIS A 225 12.79 9.86 -9.91
CA HIS A 225 14.05 9.62 -10.63
C HIS A 225 15.01 10.82 -10.54
N CYS A 226 14.52 12.05 -10.67
CA CYS A 226 15.35 13.25 -10.50
C CYS A 226 15.93 13.36 -9.08
N ILE A 227 15.13 13.07 -8.05
CA ILE A 227 15.58 13.16 -6.65
C ILE A 227 16.70 12.14 -6.37
N VAL A 228 16.48 10.86 -6.70
CA VAL A 228 17.48 9.81 -6.42
C VAL A 228 18.69 9.91 -7.36
N GLY A 229 18.50 10.38 -8.60
CA GLY A 229 19.57 10.56 -9.58
C GLY A 229 20.55 11.67 -9.27
N ALA A 230 20.24 12.56 -8.32
CA ALA A 230 21.16 13.57 -7.81
C ALA A 230 22.11 13.01 -6.72
N ALA A 231 21.88 11.78 -6.25
CA ALA A 231 22.68 11.13 -5.22
C ALA A 231 23.74 10.19 -5.82
N ASP A 232 24.71 9.77 -5.00
CA ASP A 232 25.67 8.75 -5.39
C ASP A 232 24.97 7.42 -5.71
N PRO A 233 25.45 6.65 -6.70
CA PRO A 233 24.83 5.41 -7.15
C PRO A 233 25.11 4.24 -6.19
N THR A 234 24.66 4.38 -4.94
CA THR A 234 24.74 3.34 -3.91
C THR A 234 23.79 2.18 -4.22
N ARG A 235 23.97 1.05 -3.53
CA ARG A 235 23.05 -0.10 -3.62
C ARG A 235 21.60 0.31 -3.34
N GLU A 236 21.40 1.16 -2.34
CA GLU A 236 20.09 1.68 -1.95
C GLU A 236 19.49 2.57 -3.05
N ALA A 237 20.26 3.55 -3.55
CA ALA A 237 19.82 4.42 -4.64
C ALA A 237 19.45 3.64 -5.91
N LEU A 238 20.23 2.61 -6.24
CA LEU A 238 19.93 1.71 -7.34
C LEU A 238 18.64 0.91 -7.10
N ALA A 239 18.43 0.36 -5.90
CA ALA A 239 17.20 -0.36 -5.57
C ALA A 239 15.95 0.55 -5.69
N VAL A 240 16.04 1.79 -5.19
CA VAL A 240 14.96 2.79 -5.32
C VAL A 240 14.71 3.17 -6.77
N THR A 241 15.77 3.38 -7.56
CA THR A 241 15.69 3.66 -9.00
C THR A 241 14.99 2.53 -9.75
N GLY A 242 15.37 1.28 -9.45
CA GLY A 242 14.73 0.11 -10.02
C GLY A 242 13.26 0.01 -9.64
N GLN A 243 12.91 0.33 -8.38
CA GLN A 243 11.52 0.34 -7.94
C GLN A 243 10.68 1.42 -8.63
N LEU A 244 11.24 2.60 -8.88
CA LEU A 244 10.59 3.65 -9.66
C LEU A 244 10.27 3.18 -11.08
N HIS A 245 11.18 2.46 -11.74
CA HIS A 245 10.88 1.83 -13.04
C HIS A 245 9.76 0.79 -12.95
N LEU A 246 9.73 -0.03 -11.89
CA LEU A 246 8.62 -0.95 -11.67
C LEU A 246 7.29 -0.21 -11.49
N GLY A 247 7.27 0.92 -10.77
CA GLY A 247 6.11 1.81 -10.66
C GLY A 247 5.69 2.40 -12.01
N ALA A 248 6.65 2.89 -12.79
CA ALA A 248 6.42 3.43 -14.13
C ALA A 248 5.78 2.39 -15.05
N SER A 249 6.24 1.14 -15.02
CA SER A 249 5.67 0.06 -15.84
C SER A 249 4.20 -0.21 -15.52
N VAL A 250 3.78 -0.05 -14.26
CA VAL A 250 2.38 -0.23 -13.86
C VAL A 250 1.51 0.88 -14.44
N ILE A 251 1.98 2.12 -14.32
CA ILE A 251 1.26 3.29 -14.82
C ILE A 251 1.18 3.24 -16.35
N ALA A 252 2.28 2.91 -17.03
CA ALA A 252 2.34 2.74 -18.48
C ALA A 252 1.43 1.61 -18.99
N ALA A 253 1.36 0.47 -18.27
CA ALA A 253 0.50 -0.64 -18.66
C ALA A 253 -0.98 -0.24 -18.66
N ARG A 254 -1.41 0.51 -17.64
CA ARG A 254 -2.78 1.04 -17.56
C ARG A 254 -3.07 2.12 -18.60
N ALA A 255 -2.07 2.94 -18.92
CA ALA A 255 -2.13 3.89 -20.02
C ALA A 255 -2.04 3.23 -21.41
N ARG A 256 -1.95 1.89 -21.49
CA ARG A 256 -1.80 1.10 -22.73
C ARG A 256 -0.55 1.48 -23.55
N GLN A 257 0.51 1.90 -22.88
CA GLN A 257 1.79 2.31 -23.49
C GLN A 257 2.77 1.13 -23.53
N THR A 258 2.55 0.20 -24.46
CA THR A 258 3.27 -1.08 -24.50
C THR A 258 4.79 -0.93 -24.58
N SER A 259 5.32 -0.02 -25.42
CA SER A 259 6.76 0.22 -25.53
C SER A 259 7.35 0.70 -24.21
N THR A 260 6.71 1.68 -23.57
CA THR A 260 7.14 2.25 -22.29
C THR A 260 7.16 1.21 -21.17
N VAL A 261 6.22 0.26 -21.16
CA VAL A 261 6.25 -0.88 -20.24
C VAL A 261 7.53 -1.72 -20.43
N VAL A 262 7.84 -2.07 -21.68
CA VAL A 262 9.01 -2.89 -22.02
C VAL A 262 10.30 -2.20 -21.61
N ASP A 263 10.41 -0.90 -21.86
CA ASP A 263 11.59 -0.10 -21.52
C ASP A 263 11.83 -0.08 -20.01
N HIS A 264 10.80 0.26 -19.22
CA HIS A 264 10.93 0.31 -17.76
C HIS A 264 11.19 -1.05 -17.11
N ILE A 265 10.55 -2.12 -17.59
CA ILE A 265 10.87 -3.47 -17.09
C ILE A 265 12.32 -3.86 -17.44
N SER A 266 12.82 -3.43 -18.60
CA SER A 266 14.20 -3.69 -19.01
C SER A 266 15.21 -2.97 -18.13
N GLU A 267 14.98 -1.69 -17.82
CA GLU A 267 15.81 -0.92 -16.89
C GLU A 267 15.82 -1.53 -15.48
N ALA A 268 14.64 -1.84 -14.93
CA ALA A 268 14.53 -2.48 -13.63
C ALA A 268 15.26 -3.83 -13.58
N ARG A 269 15.22 -4.61 -14.68
CA ARG A 269 15.94 -5.89 -14.80
C ARG A 269 17.46 -5.69 -14.78
N GLN A 270 17.98 -4.71 -15.53
CA GLN A 270 19.42 -4.42 -15.55
C GLN A 270 19.93 -4.06 -14.15
N ILE A 271 19.19 -3.21 -13.43
CA ILE A 271 19.50 -2.84 -12.05
C ILE A 271 19.48 -4.08 -11.13
N ALA A 272 18.42 -4.90 -11.20
CA ALA A 272 18.29 -6.10 -10.39
C ALA A 272 19.41 -7.13 -10.66
N THR A 273 19.87 -7.26 -11.91
CA THR A 273 21.04 -8.08 -12.26
C THR A 273 22.31 -7.57 -11.60
N ARG A 274 22.47 -6.25 -11.45
CA ARG A 274 23.66 -5.63 -10.85
C ARG A 274 23.70 -5.77 -9.33
N ILE A 275 22.59 -5.55 -8.63
CA ILE A 275 22.57 -5.42 -7.16
C ILE A 275 21.99 -6.65 -6.42
N GLY A 276 21.43 -7.61 -7.16
CA GLY A 276 20.82 -8.81 -6.60
C GLY A 276 19.52 -8.52 -5.84
N ASP A 277 19.25 -9.33 -4.82
CA ASP A 277 18.05 -9.19 -3.96
C ASP A 277 18.24 -8.06 -2.95
N ALA A 278 17.51 -6.96 -3.13
CA ALA A 278 17.48 -5.79 -2.25
C ALA A 278 16.11 -5.67 -1.57
N SER A 279 15.53 -6.80 -1.17
CA SER A 279 14.19 -6.84 -0.60
C SER A 279 14.04 -6.12 0.74
N ASP A 280 15.15 -5.95 1.45
CA ASP A 280 15.30 -5.21 2.70
C ASP A 280 15.27 -3.69 2.51
N VAL A 281 15.77 -3.18 1.39
CA VAL A 281 15.92 -1.74 1.15
C VAL A 281 14.58 -1.04 1.16
N HIS A 282 14.39 -0.17 2.16
CA HIS A 282 13.13 0.49 2.48
C HIS A 282 11.92 -0.42 2.30
N TRP A 283 12.02 -1.71 2.61
CA TRP A 283 10.92 -2.65 2.42
C TRP A 283 10.32 -2.67 1.00
N LEU A 284 11.05 -2.28 -0.05
CA LEU A 284 10.50 -2.21 -1.41
C LEU A 284 10.34 -3.59 -2.05
N SER A 285 10.94 -4.63 -1.45
CA SER A 285 11.00 -5.97 -2.02
C SER A 285 11.65 -5.99 -3.41
N PHE A 286 12.54 -5.04 -3.70
CA PHE A 286 13.15 -4.91 -5.02
C PHE A 286 14.17 -6.03 -5.26
N GLY A 287 14.13 -6.61 -6.46
CA GLY A 287 15.03 -7.69 -6.86
C GLY A 287 14.48 -8.47 -8.06
N PRO A 288 15.24 -9.46 -8.57
CA PRO A 288 14.87 -10.20 -9.79
C PRO A 288 13.47 -10.80 -9.76
N THR A 289 13.05 -11.34 -8.60
CA THR A 289 11.71 -11.89 -8.39
C THR A 289 10.61 -10.84 -8.55
N ASN A 290 10.80 -9.65 -8.00
CA ASN A 290 9.82 -8.57 -8.10
C ASN A 290 9.73 -8.02 -9.53
N VAL A 291 10.86 -7.92 -10.23
CA VAL A 291 10.88 -7.55 -11.66
C VAL A 291 10.09 -8.55 -12.50
N ALA A 292 10.27 -9.85 -12.28
CA ALA A 292 9.52 -10.89 -12.97
C ALA A 292 8.01 -10.78 -12.72
N LEU A 293 7.62 -10.50 -11.46
CA LEU A 293 6.23 -10.31 -11.07
C LEU A 293 5.60 -9.09 -11.75
N HIS A 294 6.28 -7.94 -11.76
CA HIS A 294 5.82 -6.75 -12.45
C HIS A 294 5.69 -6.96 -13.97
N ARG A 295 6.63 -7.67 -14.61
CA ARG A 295 6.55 -8.02 -16.03
C ARG A 295 5.30 -8.84 -16.35
N MET A 296 5.04 -9.89 -15.57
CA MET A 296 3.84 -10.71 -15.75
C MET A 296 2.57 -9.90 -15.54
N SER A 297 2.57 -9.08 -14.50
CA SER A 297 1.42 -8.27 -14.14
C SER A 297 1.08 -7.22 -15.20
N ALA A 298 2.10 -6.55 -15.74
CA ALA A 298 1.92 -5.63 -16.86
C ALA A 298 1.39 -6.35 -18.10
N ALA A 299 1.87 -7.56 -18.39
CA ALA A 299 1.37 -8.36 -19.51
C ALA A 299 -0.11 -8.78 -19.33
N VAL A 300 -0.55 -9.08 -18.11
CA VAL A 300 -1.96 -9.36 -17.80
C VAL A 300 -2.81 -8.09 -17.97
N GLU A 301 -2.38 -6.97 -17.39
CA GLU A 301 -3.08 -5.68 -17.48
C GLU A 301 -3.26 -5.23 -18.94
N MET A 302 -2.21 -5.33 -19.76
CA MET A 302 -2.25 -4.98 -21.18
C MET A 302 -3.07 -5.95 -22.04
N ARG A 303 -3.32 -7.18 -21.56
CA ARG A 303 -4.14 -8.20 -22.25
C ARG A 303 -5.60 -8.19 -21.82
N HIS A 304 -5.99 -7.28 -20.93
CA HIS A 304 -7.39 -6.95 -20.74
C HIS A 304 -7.83 -5.93 -21.81
N TYR A 305 -8.57 -6.48 -22.80
CA TYR A 305 -9.28 -5.86 -23.93
C TYR A 305 -8.55 -5.80 -25.29
N ASP A 306 -8.58 -6.91 -26.02
CA ASP A 306 -8.74 -6.84 -27.48
C ASP A 306 -10.23 -6.69 -27.84
N ALA A 307 -10.54 -5.99 -28.94
CA ALA A 307 -11.90 -5.71 -29.41
C ALA A 307 -12.69 -6.95 -29.87
N ARG A 308 -12.24 -8.17 -29.50
CA ARG A 308 -12.83 -9.45 -29.90
C ARG A 308 -13.16 -10.37 -28.72
N GLY A 309 -12.96 -9.93 -27.47
CA GLY A 309 -13.43 -10.66 -26.29
C GLY A 309 -12.87 -12.07 -26.15
N ARG A 310 -11.67 -12.36 -26.68
CA ARG A 310 -11.03 -13.66 -26.45
C ARG A 310 -10.04 -13.52 -25.31
N GLN A 311 -10.44 -14.04 -24.15
CA GLN A 311 -9.53 -14.32 -23.07
C GLN A 311 -8.49 -15.32 -23.57
N THR A 312 -7.24 -14.89 -23.80
CA THR A 312 -6.15 -15.85 -23.97
C THR A 312 -5.94 -16.50 -22.62
N SER A 313 -6.40 -17.74 -22.50
CA SER A 313 -6.22 -18.62 -21.36
C SER A 313 -4.79 -18.55 -20.84
N THR A 314 -4.67 -18.07 -19.61
CA THR A 314 -3.45 -18.04 -18.80
C THR A 314 -2.85 -19.44 -18.72
N THR A 315 -1.64 -19.60 -19.27
CA THR A 315 -0.73 -20.65 -18.86
C THR A 315 -0.51 -20.51 -17.35
N GLY A 316 -0.92 -21.53 -16.58
CA GLY A 316 -0.65 -21.59 -15.15
C GLY A 316 0.85 -21.57 -14.90
N ALA A 317 1.34 -20.51 -14.25
CA ALA A 317 2.73 -20.37 -13.88
C ALA A 317 2.87 -20.71 -12.37
N PRO A 318 3.67 -21.72 -11.99
CA PRO A 318 3.82 -22.14 -10.60
C PRO A 318 4.91 -21.29 -9.93
N TRP A 319 4.58 -20.08 -9.50
CA TRP A 319 5.51 -19.25 -8.72
C TRP A 319 5.09 -19.21 -7.27
N THR A 320 5.99 -19.64 -6.39
CA THR A 320 5.87 -19.45 -4.94
C THR A 320 6.44 -18.08 -4.59
N LEU A 321 5.59 -17.12 -4.20
CA LEU A 321 6.03 -15.77 -3.82
C LEU A 321 6.59 -15.75 -2.40
N THR A 322 7.62 -14.93 -2.15
CA THR A 322 7.93 -14.56 -0.77
C THR A 322 6.76 -13.77 -0.19
N TYR A 323 6.47 -13.99 1.09
CA TYR A 323 5.33 -13.38 1.76
C TYR A 323 5.36 -11.84 1.67
N SER A 324 6.55 -11.22 1.70
CA SER A 324 6.74 -9.77 1.52
C SER A 324 6.32 -9.27 0.12
N ALA A 325 6.69 -9.99 -0.95
CA ALA A 325 6.31 -9.63 -2.32
C ALA A 325 4.80 -9.75 -2.53
N ALA A 326 4.18 -10.79 -1.95
CA ALA A 326 2.74 -10.96 -1.97
C ALA A 326 1.99 -9.88 -1.18
N ALA A 327 2.47 -9.49 0.00
CA ALA A 327 1.87 -8.44 0.82
C ALA A 327 1.98 -7.06 0.13
N HIS A 328 3.10 -6.79 -0.55
CA HIS A 328 3.30 -5.59 -1.38
C HIS A 328 2.34 -5.57 -2.57
N CYS A 329 2.27 -6.67 -3.33
CA CYS A 329 1.30 -6.82 -4.43
C CYS A 329 -0.15 -6.71 -3.94
N SER A 330 -0.48 -7.26 -2.77
CA SER A 330 -1.83 -7.15 -2.19
C SER A 330 -2.20 -5.69 -1.87
N ALA A 331 -1.27 -4.92 -1.30
CA ALA A 331 -1.49 -3.53 -0.91
C ALA A 331 -1.67 -2.60 -2.11
N TYR A 332 -0.84 -2.79 -3.14
CA TYR A 332 -0.74 -1.86 -4.26
C TYR A 332 -1.39 -2.37 -5.55
N HIS A 333 -1.66 -3.67 -5.65
CA HIS A 333 -2.15 -4.33 -6.87
C HIS A 333 -3.17 -5.46 -6.60
N PRO A 334 -4.32 -5.17 -5.98
CA PRO A 334 -5.28 -6.20 -5.52
C PRO A 334 -5.89 -7.07 -6.63
N SER A 335 -5.94 -6.61 -7.89
CA SER A 335 -6.35 -7.42 -9.05
C SER A 335 -5.41 -8.59 -9.31
N MET A 336 -4.15 -8.51 -8.84
CA MET A 336 -3.12 -9.52 -9.09
C MET A 336 -3.27 -10.76 -8.21
N LEU A 337 -3.91 -10.69 -7.03
CA LEU A 337 -3.97 -11.81 -6.07
C LEU A 337 -4.76 -13.04 -6.55
N LYS A 338 -5.70 -12.87 -7.49
CA LYS A 338 -6.64 -13.95 -7.89
C LYS A 338 -5.99 -15.13 -8.61
N SER A 339 -4.73 -15.03 -9.04
CA SER A 339 -4.03 -16.05 -9.84
C SER A 339 -2.84 -16.75 -9.15
N TRP A 340 -2.59 -16.53 -7.85
CA TRP A 340 -1.35 -17.02 -7.19
C TRP A 340 -1.60 -17.79 -5.90
N THR A 341 -0.73 -18.77 -5.62
CA THR A 341 -0.67 -19.50 -4.34
C THR A 341 0.38 -18.86 -3.42
N LEU A 342 -0.03 -18.48 -2.21
CA LEU A 342 0.87 -17.98 -1.17
C LEU A 342 1.48 -19.16 -0.40
N PRO A 343 2.80 -19.18 -0.12
CA PRO A 343 3.32 -20.12 0.87
C PRO A 343 2.75 -19.80 2.26
N PRO A 344 2.60 -20.80 3.14
CA PRO A 344 2.20 -20.57 4.52
C PRO A 344 3.19 -19.62 5.21
N ALA A 345 2.68 -18.72 6.05
CA ALA A 345 3.51 -17.81 6.84
C ALA A 345 4.59 -18.61 7.60
N PRO A 346 5.85 -18.14 7.65
CA PRO A 346 6.89 -18.84 8.38
C PRO A 346 6.45 -18.95 9.84
N ARG A 347 6.22 -20.19 10.30
CA ARG A 347 6.09 -20.49 11.72
C ARG A 347 7.41 -20.12 12.36
N THR A 348 7.45 -19.01 13.09
CA THR A 348 8.58 -18.67 13.96
C THR A 348 8.90 -19.89 14.81
N GLY A 349 10.10 -20.43 14.62
CA GLY A 349 10.55 -21.66 15.24
C GLY A 349 10.39 -21.59 16.76
N ARG A 350 10.01 -22.73 17.36
CA ARG A 350 10.07 -22.96 18.80
C ARG A 350 11.42 -22.46 19.32
N CYS A 351 11.40 -21.42 20.13
CA CYS A 351 12.51 -21.08 21.01
C CYS A 351 12.80 -22.30 21.89
N ARG A 352 13.92 -22.97 21.63
CA ARG A 352 14.51 -23.98 22.50
C ARG A 352 15.13 -23.22 23.66
N TRP A 353 14.35 -22.99 24.72
CA TRP A 353 14.85 -22.38 25.95
C TRP A 353 15.77 -23.39 26.66
N ASN A 354 17.08 -23.16 26.59
CA ASN A 354 18.02 -23.66 27.57
C ASN A 354 17.70 -23.00 28.92
N ARG A 355 17.38 -23.81 29.93
CA ARG A 355 17.24 -23.35 31.32
C ARG A 355 18.62 -23.03 31.89
N PRO A 356 18.79 -21.94 32.67
CA PRO A 356 19.98 -21.73 33.48
C PRO A 356 19.91 -22.57 34.76
N GLN A 357 21.07 -23.12 35.15
CA GLN A 357 21.32 -23.68 36.48
C GLN A 357 21.27 -22.56 37.52
N CYS A 358 20.44 -22.73 38.55
CA CYS A 358 20.65 -22.12 39.86
C CYS A 358 20.55 -23.22 40.92
N CYS A 359 21.64 -23.38 41.66
CA CYS A 359 21.78 -24.23 42.84
C CYS A 359 20.99 -23.69 44.03
N ALA A 360 20.37 -24.61 44.79
CA ALA A 360 20.07 -24.61 46.23
C ALA A 360 18.85 -25.56 46.43
N GLY A 361 18.82 -26.57 47.28
CA GLY A 361 19.75 -27.13 48.26
C GLY A 361 19.02 -28.29 48.97
N LEU A 362 19.80 -29.10 49.69
CA LEU A 362 19.42 -29.96 50.82
C LEU A 362 18.79 -31.35 50.57
N SER A 363 19.64 -32.35 50.87
CA SER A 363 19.41 -33.57 51.67
C SER A 363 18.47 -34.68 51.16
N SER A 364 19.03 -35.87 50.85
CA SER A 364 19.06 -37.02 51.78
C SER A 364 19.47 -38.33 51.06
N SER A 365 20.58 -38.93 51.55
CA SER A 365 20.91 -40.36 51.72
C SER A 365 20.52 -41.42 50.68
N ALA A 366 21.52 -42.16 50.15
CA ALA A 366 21.78 -43.58 50.50
C ALA A 366 22.85 -44.24 49.60
N VAL A 367 23.79 -44.91 50.28
CA VAL A 367 24.86 -45.85 49.84
C VAL A 367 26.11 -45.25 49.22
#